data_AF-A0A9R0JM78-F1
#
_entry.id   AF-A0A9R0JM78-F1
#
_cell.length_a   1.000
_cell.length_b   1.000
_cell.length_c   1.000
_cell.angle_alpha   90.00
_cell.angle_beta   90.00
_cell.angle_gamma   90.00
#
_symmetry.space_group_name_H-M   'P 1'
#
loop_
_entity.id
_entity.type
_entity.pdbx_description
1 polymer ?
#
loop_
_entity_poly.entity_id
_entity_poly.type
_entity_poly.pdbx_seq_one_letter_code
_entity_poly.pdbx_strand_id
1 'polypeptide(L)'
;MSNLAKLEIVALDITGKNYLSWVLDAEIHLDAKGIGETIKEGNKATCQDKAKAMIFLRHHLHEGLKTEYMTVKDPQILWSNLKERLQDFKSVSEYNSAMFKITSHLKLCGEKITDADMLEKTYSTFHANNVVLQTQY
;
A
#
# COMPACT_ATOMS: atom_id res chain seq x y z
N MET A 1 -2.73 -34.46 -8.11
CA MET A 1 -3.13 -33.15 -8.67
C MET A 1 -3.56 -32.28 -7.51
N SER A 2 -2.69 -31.40 -7.03
CA SER A 2 -3.03 -30.46 -5.96
C SER A 2 -4.09 -29.50 -6.46
N ASN A 3 -5.28 -29.54 -5.86
CA ASN A 3 -6.23 -28.44 -5.94
C ASN A 3 -5.47 -27.20 -5.44
N LEU A 4 -5.13 -26.28 -6.35
CA LEU A 4 -4.91 -24.88 -5.97
C LEU A 4 -6.25 -24.44 -5.38
N ALA A 5 -6.45 -24.68 -4.09
CA ALA A 5 -7.51 -24.04 -3.34
C ALA A 5 -7.36 -22.56 -3.66
N LYS A 6 -8.39 -22.03 -4.34
CA LYS A 6 -8.68 -20.61 -4.56
C LYS A 6 -7.71 -19.75 -3.76
N LEU A 7 -6.77 -19.10 -4.44
CA LEU A 7 -5.95 -18.03 -3.87
C LEU A 7 -6.88 -16.84 -3.58
N GLU A 8 -7.82 -17.00 -2.65
CA GLU A 8 -8.64 -15.94 -2.09
C GLU A 8 -7.71 -15.18 -1.15
N ILE A 9 -7.20 -14.05 -1.64
CA ILE A 9 -6.43 -13.13 -0.83
C ILE A 9 -7.42 -12.29 0.00
N VAL A 10 -7.00 -11.80 1.16
CA VAL A 10 -7.85 -10.93 1.98
C VAL A 10 -8.13 -9.63 1.21
N ALA A 11 -9.34 -9.09 1.27
CA ALA A 11 -9.66 -7.84 0.60
C ALA A 11 -8.90 -6.65 1.22
N LEU A 12 -8.52 -5.67 0.40
CA LEU A 12 -7.88 -4.44 0.85
C LEU A 12 -8.86 -3.66 1.73
N ASP A 13 -8.48 -3.44 2.98
CA ASP A 13 -9.28 -2.70 3.95
C ASP A 13 -9.33 -1.21 3.59
N ILE A 14 -10.46 -0.55 3.88
CA ILE A 14 -10.65 0.87 3.56
C ILE A 14 -9.65 1.80 4.29
N THR A 15 -9.13 1.37 5.44
CA THR A 15 -8.12 2.12 6.20
C THR A 15 -6.71 1.90 5.68
N GLY A 16 -6.49 0.91 4.80
CA GLY A 16 -5.17 0.56 4.29
C GLY A 16 -4.26 -0.17 5.27
N LYS A 17 -4.75 -0.57 6.46
CA LYS A 17 -3.92 -1.27 7.46
C LYS A 17 -3.25 -2.55 6.94
N ASN A 18 -3.90 -3.24 6.01
CA ASN A 18 -3.36 -4.44 5.36
C ASN A 18 -2.77 -4.17 3.96
N TYR A 19 -2.49 -2.91 3.61
CA TYR A 19 -2.06 -2.53 2.25
C TYR A 19 -0.79 -3.25 1.81
N LEU A 20 0.25 -3.32 2.67
CA LEU A 20 1.51 -3.96 2.29
C LEU A 20 1.36 -5.47 2.04
N SER A 21 0.62 -6.19 2.91
CA SER A 21 0.34 -7.61 2.69
C SER A 21 -0.54 -7.82 1.46
N TRP A 22 -1.53 -6.95 1.26
CA TRP A 22 -2.42 -7.03 0.11
C TRP A 22 -1.68 -6.83 -1.22
N VAL A 23 -0.77 -5.85 -1.29
CA VAL A 23 0.06 -5.60 -2.48
C VAL A 23 0.87 -6.84 -2.83
N LEU A 24 1.58 -7.41 -1.85
CA LEU A 24 2.40 -8.59 -2.06
C LEU A 24 1.58 -9.77 -2.58
N ASP A 25 0.44 -10.06 -1.93
CA ASP A 25 -0.43 -11.16 -2.30
C ASP A 25 -1.06 -10.95 -3.69
N ALA A 26 -1.46 -9.71 -4.01
CA ALA A 26 -2.04 -9.36 -5.29
C ALA A 26 -1.01 -9.45 -6.43
N GLU A 27 0.22 -8.98 -6.23
CA GLU A 27 1.31 -9.09 -7.22
C GLU A 27 1.60 -10.56 -7.52
N ILE A 28 1.79 -11.39 -6.49
CA ILE A 28 2.02 -12.84 -6.65
C ILE A 28 0.86 -13.50 -7.40
N HIS A 29 -0.39 -13.13 -7.09
CA HIS A 29 -1.56 -13.70 -7.76
C HIS A 29 -1.63 -13.31 -9.24
N LEU A 30 -1.35 -12.05 -9.57
CA LEU A 30 -1.34 -11.57 -10.95
C LEU A 30 -0.20 -12.22 -11.76
N ASP A 31 0.99 -12.36 -11.17
CA ASP A 31 2.13 -13.04 -11.78
C ASP A 31 1.86 -14.53 -12.02
N ALA A 32 1.29 -15.22 -11.02
CA ALA A 32 0.90 -16.64 -11.16
C ALA A 32 -0.13 -16.86 -12.28
N LYS A 33 -0.93 -15.84 -12.61
CA LYS A 33 -1.89 -15.86 -13.72
C LYS A 33 -1.31 -15.36 -15.05
N GLY A 34 -0.04 -14.95 -15.09
CA GLY A 34 0.62 -14.39 -16.28
C GLY A 34 0.09 -13.00 -16.67
N ILE A 35 -0.52 -12.27 -15.74
CA ILE A 35 -1.12 -10.94 -15.98
C ILE A 35 -0.50 -9.84 -15.11
N GLY A 36 0.63 -10.08 -14.44
CA GLY A 36 1.34 -9.10 -13.61
C GLY A 36 1.78 -7.84 -14.36
N GLU A 37 2.06 -7.93 -15.65
CA GLU A 37 2.40 -6.74 -16.47
C GLU A 37 1.24 -5.74 -16.58
N THR A 38 -0.02 -6.14 -16.34
CA THR A 38 -1.19 -5.26 -16.51
C THR A 38 -1.22 -4.09 -15.54
N ILE A 39 -0.54 -4.18 -14.39
CA ILE A 39 -0.48 -3.12 -13.37
C ILE A 39 0.74 -2.21 -13.51
N LYS A 40 1.65 -2.50 -14.45
CA LYS A 40 2.88 -1.73 -14.67
C LYS A 40 2.66 -0.60 -15.67
N GLU A 41 3.38 0.50 -15.49
CA GLU A 41 3.33 1.65 -16.40
C GLU A 41 3.83 1.28 -17.80
N GLY A 42 3.20 1.82 -18.85
CA GLY A 42 3.60 1.56 -20.24
C GLY A 42 3.32 0.14 -20.74
N ASN A 43 2.53 -0.66 -20.00
CA ASN A 43 2.22 -2.03 -20.40
C ASN A 43 1.49 -2.10 -21.76
N LYS A 44 1.75 -3.18 -22.49
CA LYS A 44 1.09 -3.51 -23.78
C LYS A 44 0.11 -4.67 -23.63
N ALA A 45 -0.46 -4.85 -22.44
CA ALA A 45 -1.34 -5.97 -22.15
C ALA A 45 -2.63 -5.91 -22.98
N THR A 46 -3.17 -7.07 -23.32
CA THR A 46 -4.41 -7.18 -24.08
C THR A 46 -5.60 -6.64 -23.28
N CYS A 47 -6.66 -6.19 -23.96
CA CYS A 47 -7.91 -5.80 -23.29
C CYS A 47 -8.48 -6.94 -22.42
N GLN A 48 -8.29 -8.19 -22.85
CA GLN A 48 -8.74 -9.36 -22.10
C GLN A 48 -7.97 -9.51 -20.78
N ASP A 49 -6.65 -9.36 -20.81
CA ASP A 49 -5.83 -9.49 -19.59
C ASP A 49 -6.06 -8.32 -18.64
N LYS A 50 -6.24 -7.11 -19.18
CA LYS A 50 -6.67 -5.95 -18.39
C LYS A 50 -8.03 -6.20 -17.73
N ALA A 51 -8.99 -6.79 -18.43
CA ALA A 51 -10.29 -7.13 -17.85
C ALA A 51 -10.17 -8.19 -16.74
N LYS A 52 -9.36 -9.24 -16.94
CA LYS A 52 -9.09 -10.27 -15.90
C LYS A 52 -8.49 -9.63 -14.64
N ALA A 53 -7.49 -8.76 -14.81
CA ALA A 53 -6.86 -8.05 -13.70
C ALA A 53 -7.86 -7.12 -12.98
N MET A 54 -8.69 -6.38 -13.73
CA MET A 54 -9.71 -5.51 -13.16
C MET A 54 -10.76 -6.28 -12.33
N ILE A 55 -11.22 -7.43 -12.83
CA ILE A 55 -12.16 -8.29 -12.10
C ILE A 55 -11.52 -8.75 -10.79
N PHE A 56 -10.27 -9.22 -10.85
CA PHE A 56 -9.53 -9.65 -9.67
C PHE A 56 -9.36 -8.51 -8.66
N LEU A 57 -8.83 -7.36 -9.07
CA LEU A 57 -8.60 -6.22 -8.20
C LEU A 57 -9.91 -5.80 -7.53
N ARG A 58 -10.97 -5.55 -8.31
CA ARG A 58 -12.27 -5.13 -7.77
C ARG A 58 -12.90 -6.15 -6.84
N HIS A 59 -12.70 -7.45 -7.06
CA HIS A 59 -13.22 -8.48 -6.16
C HIS A 59 -12.59 -8.38 -4.77
N HIS A 60 -11.31 -8.02 -4.70
CA HIS A 60 -10.51 -7.98 -3.48
C HIS A 60 -10.31 -6.55 -2.93
N LEU A 61 -11.24 -5.64 -3.19
CA LEU A 61 -11.32 -4.34 -2.53
C LEU A 61 -12.44 -4.34 -1.50
N HIS A 62 -12.30 -3.56 -0.44
CA HIS A 62 -13.43 -3.19 0.41
C HIS A 62 -14.48 -2.40 -0.40
N GLU A 63 -15.77 -2.56 -0.07
CA GLU A 63 -16.89 -1.95 -0.81
C GLU A 63 -16.75 -0.43 -0.98
N GLY A 64 -16.33 0.28 0.07
CA GLY A 64 -16.08 1.73 -0.02
C GLY A 64 -15.04 2.12 -1.08
N LEU A 65 -13.97 1.33 -1.24
CA LEU A 65 -12.97 1.54 -2.30
C LEU A 65 -13.55 1.18 -3.68
N LYS A 66 -14.40 0.15 -3.77
CA LYS A 66 -15.08 -0.22 -5.04
C LYS A 66 -15.97 0.92 -5.52
N THR A 67 -16.74 1.53 -4.62
CA THR A 67 -17.62 2.68 -4.93
C THR A 67 -16.80 3.86 -5.41
N GLU A 68 -15.73 4.22 -4.69
CA GLU A 68 -14.90 5.38 -5.03
C GLU A 68 -14.22 5.23 -6.40
N TYR A 69 -13.66 4.04 -6.67
CA TYR A 69 -12.97 3.77 -7.93
C TYR A 69 -13.86 3.05 -8.97
N MET A 70 -15.19 3.21 -8.90
CA MET A 70 -16.10 2.51 -9.80
C MET A 70 -15.90 2.89 -11.28
N THR A 71 -15.51 4.13 -11.56
CA THR A 71 -15.33 4.67 -12.92
C THR A 71 -13.99 4.29 -13.58
N VAL A 72 -13.01 3.83 -12.80
CA VAL A 72 -11.66 3.50 -13.29
C VAL A 72 -11.69 2.19 -14.08
N LYS A 73 -11.35 2.22 -15.37
CA LYS A 73 -11.44 1.04 -16.25
C LYS A 73 -10.11 0.34 -16.51
N ASP A 74 -8.99 1.01 -16.24
CA ASP A 74 -7.66 0.47 -16.48
C ASP A 74 -7.02 -0.03 -15.17
N PRO A 75 -6.49 -1.27 -15.12
CA PRO A 75 -5.93 -1.85 -13.89
C PRO A 75 -4.65 -1.14 -13.44
N GLN A 76 -3.84 -0.61 -14.34
CA GLN A 76 -2.65 0.15 -13.97
C GLN A 76 -3.03 1.48 -13.30
N ILE A 77 -4.07 2.15 -13.81
CA ILE A 77 -4.58 3.37 -13.20
C ILE A 77 -5.16 3.07 -11.82
N LEU A 78 -5.98 2.02 -11.68
CA LEU A 78 -6.53 1.62 -10.39
C LEU A 78 -5.43 1.29 -9.38
N TRP A 79 -4.45 0.49 -9.78
CA TRP A 79 -3.30 0.12 -8.94
C TRP A 79 -2.52 1.36 -8.49
N SER A 80 -2.26 2.29 -9.40
CA SER A 80 -1.52 3.51 -9.11
C SER A 80 -2.27 4.42 -8.15
N ASN A 81 -3.59 4.57 -8.31
CA ASN A 81 -4.43 5.36 -7.40
C ASN A 81 -4.47 4.76 -5.99
N LEU A 82 -4.60 3.44 -5.87
CA LEU A 82 -4.56 2.75 -4.58
C LEU A 82 -3.20 2.93 -3.91
N LYS A 83 -2.12 2.83 -4.69
CA LYS A 83 -0.76 3.05 -4.21
C LYS A 83 -0.54 4.48 -3.75
N GLU A 84 -0.92 5.48 -4.53
CA GLU A 84 -0.78 6.88 -4.15
C GLU A 84 -1.57 7.23 -2.89
N ARG A 85 -2.77 6.68 -2.74
CA ARG A 85 -3.62 6.95 -1.58
C ARG A 85 -3.11 6.29 -0.29
N LEU A 86 -2.65 5.05 -0.38
CA LEU A 86 -2.41 4.19 0.80
C LEU A 86 -0.92 4.00 1.11
N GLN A 87 -0.04 4.43 0.22
CA GLN A 87 1.38 4.48 0.49
C GLN A 87 1.71 5.82 1.14
N ASP A 88 1.79 5.83 2.47
CA ASP A 88 2.10 7.05 3.25
C ASP A 88 3.42 7.70 2.81
N PHE A 89 4.44 6.90 2.47
CA PHE A 89 5.71 7.38 1.96
C PHE A 89 6.28 6.41 0.92
N LYS A 90 6.78 6.92 -0.22
CA LYS A 90 7.37 6.09 -1.27
C LYS A 90 8.76 5.59 -0.90
N SER A 91 9.42 6.25 0.05
CA SER A 91 10.73 5.86 0.58
C SER A 91 10.94 6.36 2.01
N VAL A 92 11.90 5.75 2.72
CA VAL A 92 12.39 6.24 4.02
C VAL A 92 12.92 7.68 3.91
N SER A 93 13.49 8.05 2.76
CA SER A 93 13.98 9.41 2.51
C SER A 93 12.84 10.43 2.48
N GLU A 94 11.71 10.12 1.83
CA GLU A 94 10.53 10.99 1.85
C GLU A 94 9.94 11.13 3.26
N TYR A 95 9.85 10.03 4.00
CA TYR A 95 9.44 10.04 5.41
C TYR A 95 10.35 10.95 6.25
N ASN A 96 11.66 10.75 6.17
CA ASN A 96 12.64 11.54 6.92
C ASN A 96 12.58 13.02 6.55
N SER A 97 12.39 13.34 5.27
CA SER A 97 12.22 14.72 4.80
C SER A 97 10.96 15.39 5.37
N ALA A 98 9.83 14.69 5.37
CA ALA A 98 8.60 15.18 5.97
C ALA A 98 8.73 15.38 7.49
N MET A 99 9.31 14.41 8.19
CA MET A 99 9.60 14.49 9.62
C MET A 99 10.52 15.68 9.95
N PHE A 100 11.56 15.91 9.15
CA PHE A 100 12.46 17.04 9.33
C PHE A 100 11.74 18.39 9.15
N LYS A 101 10.88 18.52 8.13
CA LYS A 101 10.08 19.74 7.90
C LYS A 101 9.14 20.01 9.08
N ILE A 102 8.41 18.98 9.54
CA ILE A 102 7.49 19.08 10.68
C ILE A 102 8.25 19.49 11.94
N THR A 103 9.35 18.81 12.24
CA THR A 103 10.19 19.09 13.42
C THR A 103 10.76 20.51 13.38
N SER A 104 11.20 20.98 12.21
CA SER A 104 11.70 22.35 12.04
C SER A 104 10.62 23.40 12.30
N HIS A 105 9.41 23.19 11.78
CA HIS A 105 8.28 24.08 12.06
C HIS A 105 7.90 24.09 13.55
N LEU A 106 7.84 22.93 14.20
CA LEU A 106 7.54 22.84 15.63
C LEU A 106 8.58 23.61 16.46
N LYS A 107 9.87 23.45 16.15
CA LYS A 107 10.96 24.21 16.80
C LYS A 107 10.81 25.72 16.60
N LEU A 108 10.40 26.17 15.41
CA LEU A 108 10.13 27.59 15.14
C LEU A 108 8.94 28.13 15.93
N CYS A 109 7.94 27.30 16.21
CA CYS A 109 6.80 27.65 17.08
C CYS A 109 7.14 27.62 18.58
N GLY A 110 8.39 27.32 18.96
CA GLY A 110 8.84 27.27 20.35
C GLY A 110 8.63 25.91 21.04
N GLU A 111 8.18 24.90 20.30
CA GLU A 111 8.05 23.54 20.82
C GLU A 111 9.43 22.90 21.01
N LYS A 112 9.66 22.31 22.18
CA LYS A 112 10.87 21.54 22.46
C LYS A 112 10.67 20.11 21.99
N ILE A 113 11.23 19.78 20.82
CA ILE A 113 11.28 18.41 20.30
C ILE A 113 12.65 17.81 20.63
N THR A 114 12.67 16.71 21.37
CA THR A 114 13.87 15.93 21.67
C THR A 114 14.06 14.78 20.67
N ASP A 115 15.28 14.25 20.59
CA ASP A 115 15.55 13.08 19.75
C ASP A 115 14.75 11.85 20.20
N ALA A 116 14.47 11.73 21.51
CA ALA A 116 13.63 10.68 22.06
C ALA A 116 12.18 10.78 21.55
N ASP A 117 11.60 11.99 21.50
CA ASP A 117 10.25 12.21 20.97
C ASP A 117 10.16 11.83 19.49
N MET A 118 11.20 12.15 18.72
CA MET A 118 11.27 11.79 17.30
C MET A 118 11.35 10.28 17.12
N LEU A 119 12.19 9.60 17.91
CA LEU A 119 12.35 8.15 17.89
C LEU A 119 11.05 7.46 18.30
N GLU A 120 10.43 7.85 19.41
CA GLU A 120 9.15 7.29 19.88
C GLU A 120 8.07 7.43 18.80
N LYS A 121 7.97 8.61 18.16
CA LYS A 121 7.00 8.85 17.09
C LYS A 121 7.28 7.95 15.89
N THR A 122 8.53 7.80 15.46
CA THR A 122 8.89 6.89 14.36
C THR A 122 8.55 5.46 14.72
N TYR A 123 8.91 5.01 15.91
CA TYR A 123 8.58 3.66 16.35
C TYR A 123 7.07 3.41 16.43
N SER A 124 6.27 4.41 16.82
CA SER A 124 4.79 4.30 16.88
C SER A 124 4.12 4.06 15.52
N THR A 125 4.84 4.32 14.43
CA THR A 125 4.37 4.05 13.07
C THR A 125 4.71 2.64 12.57
N PHE A 126 5.55 1.88 13.30
CA PHE A 126 5.82 0.51 12.94
C PHE A 126 4.60 -0.38 13.18
N HIS A 127 4.43 -1.39 12.31
CA HIS A 127 3.40 -2.39 12.47
C HIS A 127 3.54 -3.08 13.83
N ALA A 128 2.40 -3.40 14.46
CA ALA A 128 2.34 -4.09 15.76
C ALA A 128 3.23 -5.35 15.87
N ASN A 129 3.55 -6.02 14.76
CA ASN A 129 4.41 -7.21 14.75
C ASN A 129 5.91 -6.87 14.85
N ASN A 130 6.30 -5.63 14.60
CA ASN A 130 7.67 -5.11 14.72
C ASN A 130 7.92 -4.40 16.07
N VAL A 131 6.95 -4.43 16.99
CA VAL A 131 7.02 -3.83 18.34
C VAL A 131 8.13 -4.45 19.19
N VAL A 132 8.58 -5.67 18.89
CA VAL A 132 9.72 -6.28 19.61
C VAL A 132 10.99 -5.44 19.48
N LEU A 133 11.19 -4.73 18.37
CA LEU A 133 12.32 -3.80 18.19
C LEU A 133 12.19 -2.52 19.05
N GLN A 134 10.99 -2.15 19.52
CA GLN A 134 10.79 -1.01 20.43
C GLN A 134 11.30 -1.26 21.85
N THR A 135 11.44 -2.53 22.26
CA THR A 135 11.86 -2.89 23.62
C THR A 135 13.35 -3.18 23.76
N GLN A 136 14.11 -3.04 22.66
CA GLN A 136 15.56 -3.33 22.61
C GLN A 136 16.45 -2.08 22.69
N TYR A 137 15.85 -0.89 22.77
CA TYR A 137 16.51 0.40 22.99
C TYR A 137 15.78 1.17 24.09
#